data_AF-A0A956X9A6-F1
#
_entry.id   AF-A0A956X9A6-F1
#
_cell.length_a   1.000
_cell.length_b   1.000
_cell.length_c   1.000
_cell.angle_alpha   90.00
_cell.angle_beta   90.00
_cell.angle_gamma   90.00
#
_symmetry.space_group_name_H-M   'P 1'
#
loop_
_entity.id
_entity.type
_entity.pdbx_description
1 polymer ?
#
loop_
_entity_poly.entity_id
_entity_poly.type
_entity_poly.pdbx_seq_one_letter_code
_entity_poly.pdbx_strand_id
1 'polypeptide(L)'
;MKPHTILRHRLPVVLGALGLTAVLALIILRLLAGSPVRPLAAAPPPGPQTPQREADGGGQAPNISFIDSPSATCTLPVAGTNACYIQWSYLSVSASSSAYIISMTVSIDGRYRAFHSGFFQTSMYIPGSLTAPGYKVACGPPGSGGLPDWGSTHTYTIRARETTGLASANYGSVTCPADEVKIFIPAIQKP
;
A
#
# COMPACT_ATOMS: atom_id res chain seq x y z
N MET A 1 60.37 6.47 -42.37
CA MET A 1 61.02 6.55 -41.04
C MET A 1 60.67 7.89 -40.41
N LYS A 2 59.83 7.89 -39.35
CA LYS A 2 59.46 9.09 -38.58
C LYS A 2 59.23 8.64 -37.12
N PRO A 3 59.71 9.39 -36.11
CA PRO A 3 59.93 8.85 -34.76
C PRO A 3 58.73 9.04 -33.82
N HIS A 4 58.76 8.21 -32.77
CA HIS A 4 57.83 8.08 -31.66
C HIS A 4 57.60 9.36 -30.85
N THR A 5 56.37 9.54 -30.36
CA THR A 5 56.05 10.44 -29.25
C THR A 5 55.07 9.73 -28.31
N ILE A 6 55.60 9.04 -27.29
CA ILE A 6 54.83 8.28 -26.28
C ILE A 6 55.19 8.85 -24.90
N LEU A 7 54.58 9.95 -24.45
CA LEU A 7 54.67 10.36 -23.03
C LEU A 7 53.67 11.44 -22.55
N ARG A 8 52.35 11.31 -22.81
CA ARG A 8 51.38 12.33 -22.32
C ARG A 8 50.06 11.83 -21.69
N HIS A 9 49.90 10.53 -21.43
CA HIS A 9 48.59 9.99 -21.00
C HIS A 9 48.49 9.43 -19.58
N ARG A 10 49.54 9.51 -18.74
CA ARG A 10 49.48 8.91 -17.39
C ARG A 10 49.15 9.87 -16.24
N LEU A 11 49.12 11.18 -16.47
CA LEU A 11 48.85 12.17 -15.43
C LEU A 11 47.39 12.25 -14.95
N PRO A 12 46.34 12.13 -15.79
CA PRO A 12 44.96 12.28 -15.32
C PRO A 12 44.45 11.08 -14.51
N VAL A 13 45.05 9.90 -14.69
CA VAL A 13 44.64 8.67 -13.99
C VAL A 13 45.08 8.68 -12.52
N VAL A 14 46.24 9.27 -12.22
CA VAL A 14 46.77 9.33 -10.84
C VAL A 14 45.99 10.33 -9.98
N LEU A 15 45.52 11.44 -10.56
CA LEU A 15 44.71 12.43 -9.84
C LEU A 15 43.31 11.91 -9.48
N GLY A 16 42.71 11.05 -10.31
CA GLY A 16 41.41 10.44 -10.01
C GLY A 16 41.44 9.48 -8.82
N ALA A 17 42.52 8.72 -8.66
CA ALA A 17 42.66 7.74 -7.58
C ALA A 17 42.78 8.39 -6.19
N LEU A 18 43.43 9.55 -6.08
CA LEU A 18 43.58 10.30 -4.83
C LEU A 18 42.28 10.96 -4.36
N GLY A 19 41.39 11.35 -5.27
CA GLY A 19 40.08 11.89 -4.92
C GLY A 19 39.16 10.85 -4.30
N LEU A 20 39.19 9.61 -4.81
CA LEU A 20 38.31 8.53 -4.36
C LEU A 20 38.63 8.09 -2.92
N THR A 21 39.92 8.04 -2.55
CA THR A 21 40.34 7.64 -1.20
C THR A 21 39.95 8.67 -0.14
N ALA A 22 40.00 9.97 -0.45
CA ALA A 22 39.59 11.03 0.47
C ALA A 22 38.07 11.00 0.76
N VAL A 23 37.24 10.72 -0.25
CA VAL A 23 35.78 10.62 -0.07
C VAL A 23 35.40 9.41 0.78
N LEU A 24 36.04 8.26 0.54
CA LEU A 24 35.77 7.04 1.31
C LEU A 24 36.14 7.20 2.80
N ALA A 25 37.26 7.87 3.09
CA ALA A 25 37.67 8.17 4.47
C ALA A 25 36.65 9.06 5.20
N LEU A 26 36.05 10.03 4.50
CA LEU A 26 35.05 10.93 5.09
C LEU A 26 33.74 10.20 5.44
N ILE A 27 33.33 9.22 4.62
CA ILE A 27 32.13 8.40 4.86
C ILE A 27 32.33 7.49 6.07
N ILE A 28 33.50 6.86 6.19
CA ILE A 28 33.83 5.99 7.34
C ILE A 28 33.84 6.80 8.64
N LEU A 29 34.37 8.03 8.61
CA LEU A 29 34.37 8.90 9.80
C LEU A 29 32.96 9.30 10.25
N ARG A 30 32.02 9.49 9.32
CA ARG A 30 30.60 9.78 9.62
C ARG A 30 29.87 8.58 10.23
N LEU A 31 30.23 7.36 9.83
CA LEU A 31 29.64 6.13 10.39
C LEU A 31 30.15 5.84 11.81
N LEU A 32 31.39 6.21 12.12
CA LEU A 32 31.98 6.04 13.46
C LEU A 32 31.54 7.12 14.46
N ALA A 33 31.15 8.31 13.98
CA ALA A 33 30.52 9.34 14.79
C ALA A 33 29.06 8.96 15.08
N GLY A 34 28.87 7.92 15.89
CA GLY A 34 27.58 7.38 16.29
C GLY A 34 26.64 8.49 16.79
N SER A 35 25.38 8.43 16.36
CA SER A 35 24.37 9.38 16.80
C SER A 35 24.11 9.22 18.30
N PRO A 36 23.94 10.33 19.05
CA PRO A 36 23.61 10.25 20.47
C PRO A 36 22.26 9.54 20.64
N VAL A 37 22.28 8.40 21.32
CA VAL A 37 21.07 7.68 21.72
C VAL A 37 20.34 8.55 22.74
N ARG A 38 19.22 9.16 22.32
CA ARG A 38 18.33 9.86 23.25
C ARG A 38 17.63 8.81 24.12
N PRO A 39 17.64 8.95 25.45
CA PRO A 39 16.90 8.07 26.32
C PRO A 39 15.40 8.20 26.01
N LEU A 40 14.76 7.05 25.78
CA LEU A 40 13.33 6.96 25.50
C LEU A 40 12.59 7.23 26.82
N ALA A 41 11.89 8.37 26.88
CA ALA A 41 11.03 8.70 28.02
C ALA A 41 9.93 7.63 28.15
N ALA A 42 9.70 7.15 29.38
CA ALA A 42 8.70 6.14 29.67
C ALA A 42 7.30 6.63 29.26
N ALA A 43 6.61 5.83 28.46
CA ALA A 43 5.25 6.14 28.02
C ALA A 43 4.28 6.12 29.22
N PRO A 44 3.34 7.07 29.29
CA PRO A 44 2.28 7.04 30.30
C PRO A 44 1.38 5.80 30.12
N PRO A 45 0.74 5.31 31.21
CA PRO A 45 -0.12 4.15 31.16
C PRO A 45 -1.32 4.38 30.22
N PRO A 46 -1.71 3.37 29.42
CA PRO A 46 -2.83 3.50 28.49
C PRO A 46 -4.14 3.68 29.27
N GLY A 47 -4.82 4.81 29.04
CA GLY A 47 -6.19 5.02 29.48
C GLY A 47 -7.18 4.13 28.71
N PRO A 48 -8.44 4.03 29.18
CA PRO A 48 -9.48 3.27 28.49
C PRO A 48 -9.67 3.79 27.06
N GLN A 49 -9.32 2.95 26.08
CA GLN A 49 -9.42 3.27 24.66
C GLN A 49 -10.88 3.18 24.21
N THR A 50 -11.54 4.33 24.06
CA THR A 50 -12.65 4.44 23.10
C THR A 50 -12.09 4.22 21.69
N PRO A 51 -12.87 3.73 20.70
CA PRO A 51 -12.41 3.59 19.31
C PRO A 51 -11.91 4.94 18.80
N GLN A 52 -10.59 5.15 18.83
CA GLN A 52 -9.98 6.43 18.55
C GLN A 52 -9.59 6.44 17.08
N ARG A 53 -10.28 7.24 16.29
CA ARG A 53 -9.89 7.57 14.92
C ARG A 53 -8.57 8.34 15.00
N GLU A 54 -7.53 7.87 14.32
CA GLU A 54 -6.30 8.63 14.09
C GLU A 54 -6.65 9.83 13.19
N ALA A 55 -7.10 10.93 13.82
CA ALA A 55 -7.15 12.22 13.19
C ALA A 55 -5.78 12.88 13.41
N ASP A 56 -4.95 12.87 12.38
CA ASP A 56 -3.65 13.54 12.40
C ASP A 56 -3.82 15.01 12.80
N GLY A 57 -3.19 15.37 13.92
CA GLY A 57 -3.22 16.71 14.46
C GLY A 57 -2.41 17.70 13.61
N GLY A 58 -3.05 18.83 13.28
CA GLY A 58 -2.40 20.16 13.34
C GLY A 58 -1.50 20.61 12.19
N GLY A 59 -1.47 19.91 11.05
CA GLY A 59 -0.92 20.47 9.80
C GLY A 59 -2.06 20.78 8.85
N GLN A 60 -2.12 21.99 8.29
CA GLN A 60 -3.06 22.38 7.23
C GLN A 60 -2.72 21.60 5.94
N ALA A 61 -2.94 20.28 5.94
CA ALA A 61 -2.80 19.44 4.78
C ALA A 61 -3.82 19.89 3.73
N PRO A 62 -3.43 19.98 2.44
CA PRO A 62 -4.34 20.44 1.39
C PRO A 62 -5.64 19.63 1.41
N ASN A 63 -6.75 20.37 1.41
CA ASN A 63 -8.09 19.99 1.84
C ASN A 63 -8.81 19.02 0.88
N ILE A 64 -8.11 18.19 0.10
CA ILE A 64 -8.78 17.01 -0.45
C ILE A 64 -8.93 16.02 0.70
N SER A 65 -10.16 15.89 1.18
CA SER A 65 -10.43 15.13 2.38
C SER A 65 -9.99 13.67 2.22
N PHE A 66 -9.60 13.09 3.33
CA PHE A 66 -9.26 11.68 3.48
C PHE A 66 -10.36 10.81 2.86
N ILE A 67 -9.95 9.83 2.05
CA ILE A 67 -10.87 8.78 1.61
C ILE A 67 -11.26 7.98 2.85
N ASP A 68 -12.55 7.94 3.14
CA ASP A 68 -13.11 7.10 4.19
C ASP A 68 -13.50 5.76 3.58
N SER A 69 -12.73 4.73 3.91
CA SER A 69 -12.96 3.36 3.50
C SER A 69 -12.84 2.47 4.74
N PRO A 70 -13.91 1.75 5.13
CA PRO A 70 -13.82 0.70 6.15
C PRO A 70 -12.80 -0.36 5.77
N SER A 71 -12.46 -1.24 6.71
CA SER A 71 -11.57 -2.37 6.40
C SER A 71 -12.10 -3.21 5.25
N ALA A 72 -11.25 -3.45 4.25
CA ALA A 72 -11.57 -4.34 3.15
C ALA A 72 -11.83 -5.76 3.69
N THR A 73 -12.88 -6.41 3.18
CA THR A 73 -13.19 -7.81 3.51
C THR A 73 -12.99 -8.67 2.26
N CYS A 74 -12.38 -9.84 2.41
CA CYS A 74 -12.26 -10.82 1.34
C CYS A 74 -13.07 -12.08 1.66
N THR A 75 -13.91 -12.52 0.73
CA THR A 75 -14.75 -13.72 0.91
C THR A 75 -14.53 -14.74 -0.21
N LEU A 76 -14.49 -16.01 0.17
CA LEU A 76 -14.54 -17.18 -0.72
C LEU A 76 -15.95 -17.80 -0.64
N PRO A 77 -16.85 -17.53 -1.61
CA PRO A 77 -18.21 -18.03 -1.53
C PRO A 77 -18.32 -19.53 -1.84
N VAL A 78 -17.46 -20.07 -2.71
CA VAL A 78 -17.47 -21.48 -3.12
C VAL A 78 -16.03 -21.99 -3.20
N ALA A 79 -15.68 -22.94 -2.32
CA ALA A 79 -14.36 -23.58 -2.32
C ALA A 79 -14.11 -24.39 -3.61
N GLY A 80 -12.84 -24.45 -4.01
CA GLY A 80 -12.36 -25.11 -5.23
C GLY A 80 -12.53 -24.28 -6.52
N THR A 81 -13.01 -23.05 -6.43
CA THR A 81 -13.22 -22.17 -7.60
C THR A 81 -12.09 -21.17 -7.82
N ASN A 82 -11.20 -21.04 -6.84
CA ASN A 82 -10.15 -20.03 -6.74
C ASN A 82 -10.67 -18.59 -6.97
N ALA A 83 -11.95 -18.34 -6.66
CA ALA A 83 -12.62 -17.07 -6.88
C ALA A 83 -12.98 -16.42 -5.55
N CYS A 84 -12.20 -15.42 -5.17
CA CYS A 84 -12.45 -14.59 -4.00
C CYS A 84 -12.97 -13.23 -4.43
N TYR A 85 -13.67 -12.55 -3.51
CA TYR A 85 -14.24 -11.23 -3.75
C TYR A 85 -13.80 -10.29 -2.64
N ILE A 86 -13.11 -9.21 -3.02
CA ILE A 86 -12.72 -8.13 -2.12
C ILE A 86 -13.81 -7.06 -2.17
N GLN A 87 -14.31 -6.63 -1.01
CA GLN A 87 -15.36 -5.64 -0.91
C GLN A 87 -15.16 -4.68 0.26
N TRP A 88 -15.86 -3.55 0.18
CA TRP A 88 -16.03 -2.56 1.23
C TRP A 88 -17.52 -2.35 1.48
N SER A 89 -17.92 -2.05 2.72
CA SER A 89 -19.32 -1.71 3.01
C SER A 89 -19.73 -0.38 2.36
N TYR A 90 -18.79 0.57 2.27
CA TYR A 90 -18.90 1.77 1.45
C TYR A 90 -17.51 2.33 1.13
N LEU A 91 -17.44 3.24 0.15
CA LEU A 91 -16.30 4.13 -0.08
C LEU A 91 -16.82 5.56 -0.11
N SER A 92 -16.18 6.47 0.60
CA SER A 92 -16.57 7.89 0.63
C SER A 92 -15.37 8.80 0.50
N VAL A 93 -15.56 9.94 -0.16
CA VAL A 93 -14.57 11.02 -0.23
C VAL A 93 -15.28 12.35 -0.33
N SER A 94 -14.74 13.37 0.33
CA SER A 94 -15.13 14.77 0.15
C SER A 94 -14.06 15.59 -0.55
N ALA A 95 -14.48 16.59 -1.32
CA ALA A 95 -13.61 17.53 -1.99
C ALA A 95 -13.20 18.66 -1.05
N SER A 96 -12.19 19.41 -1.46
CA SER A 96 -11.84 20.68 -0.84
C SER A 96 -12.96 21.72 -1.00
N SER A 97 -12.93 22.75 -0.16
CA SER A 97 -13.84 23.89 -0.27
C SER A 97 -13.80 24.46 -1.70
N SER A 98 -14.96 24.53 -2.34
CA SER A 98 -15.14 25.02 -3.73
C SER A 98 -14.62 24.10 -4.84
N ALA A 99 -14.40 22.82 -4.56
CA ALA A 99 -14.05 21.80 -5.55
C ALA A 99 -15.13 20.72 -5.69
N TYR A 100 -15.06 19.95 -6.78
CA TYR A 100 -15.95 18.81 -7.05
C TYR A 100 -15.13 17.55 -7.24
N ILE A 101 -15.63 16.41 -6.77
CA ILE A 101 -15.01 15.12 -7.04
C ILE A 101 -15.31 14.70 -8.48
N ILE A 102 -14.27 14.40 -9.26
CA ILE A 102 -14.40 14.01 -10.68
C ILE A 102 -14.29 12.51 -10.89
N SER A 103 -13.52 11.82 -10.05
CA SER A 103 -13.36 10.37 -10.17
C SER A 103 -12.88 9.71 -8.88
N MET A 104 -13.22 8.44 -8.74
CA MET A 104 -12.65 7.51 -7.77
C MET A 104 -12.31 6.19 -8.48
N THR A 105 -11.13 5.66 -8.20
CA THR A 105 -10.63 4.41 -8.80
C THR A 105 -10.27 3.43 -7.71
N VAL A 106 -10.53 2.15 -7.96
CA VAL A 106 -10.05 1.05 -7.12
C VAL A 106 -9.09 0.21 -7.94
N SER A 107 -7.87 0.04 -7.44
CA SER A 107 -6.85 -0.85 -8.00
C SER A 107 -6.55 -1.96 -7.01
N ILE A 108 -6.38 -3.17 -7.51
CA ILE A 108 -5.98 -4.35 -6.73
C ILE A 108 -4.81 -5.02 -7.46
N ASP A 109 -3.68 -5.17 -6.76
CA ASP A 109 -2.40 -5.65 -7.30
C ASP A 109 -1.95 -4.88 -8.54
N GLY A 110 -2.09 -3.55 -8.48
CA GLY A 110 -1.72 -2.64 -9.57
C GLY A 110 -2.68 -2.65 -10.76
N ARG A 111 -3.77 -3.43 -10.74
CA ARG A 111 -4.76 -3.49 -11.82
C ARG A 111 -6.05 -2.77 -11.42
N TYR A 112 -6.52 -1.86 -12.26
CA TYR A 112 -7.80 -1.19 -12.06
C TYR A 112 -8.96 -2.20 -12.07
N ARG A 113 -9.80 -2.14 -11.04
CA ARG A 113 -10.99 -2.99 -10.85
C ARG A 113 -12.29 -2.21 -10.90
N ALA A 114 -12.25 -0.92 -10.55
CA ALA A 114 -13.34 0.02 -10.76
C ALA A 114 -12.84 1.41 -11.11
N PHE A 115 -13.69 2.12 -11.84
CA PHE A 115 -13.57 3.52 -12.18
C PHE A 115 -14.95 4.16 -12.06
N HIS A 116 -15.14 4.99 -11.03
CA HIS A 116 -16.35 5.77 -10.81
C HIS A 116 -16.06 7.20 -11.27
N SER A 117 -16.84 7.71 -12.22
CA SER A 117 -16.70 9.08 -12.72
C SER A 117 -18.05 9.72 -12.96
N GLY A 118 -18.10 11.05 -12.85
CA GLY A 118 -19.33 11.81 -12.96
C GLY A 118 -19.19 13.18 -12.30
N PHE A 119 -20.26 13.96 -12.33
CA PHE A 119 -20.36 15.19 -11.56
C PHE A 119 -20.90 14.85 -10.17
N PHE A 120 -19.97 14.53 -9.27
CA PHE A 120 -20.27 14.45 -7.85
C PHE A 120 -20.09 15.85 -7.28
N GLN A 121 -20.92 16.23 -6.31
CA GLN A 121 -20.81 17.56 -5.68
C GLN A 121 -19.50 17.65 -4.87
N THR A 122 -19.57 18.18 -3.66
CA THR A 122 -18.43 18.20 -2.73
C THR A 122 -18.16 16.84 -2.08
N SER A 123 -18.91 15.79 -2.43
CA SER A 123 -18.70 14.43 -1.93
C SER A 123 -19.11 13.36 -2.93
N MET A 124 -18.42 12.22 -2.92
CA MET A 124 -18.79 11.00 -3.63
C MET A 124 -18.92 9.86 -2.62
N TYR A 125 -20.06 9.16 -2.64
CA TYR A 125 -20.35 8.00 -1.81
C TYR A 125 -20.73 6.81 -2.68
N ILE A 126 -20.00 5.70 -2.53
CA ILE A 126 -20.19 4.45 -3.26
C ILE A 126 -20.59 3.38 -2.23
N PRO A 127 -21.89 3.00 -2.13
CA PRO A 127 -22.28 1.90 -1.26
C PRO A 127 -21.74 0.57 -1.81
N GLY A 128 -21.42 -0.37 -0.92
CA GLY A 128 -20.88 -1.69 -1.30
C GLY A 128 -21.78 -2.48 -2.25
N SER A 129 -23.10 -2.24 -2.21
CA SER A 129 -24.07 -2.86 -3.11
C SER A 129 -23.85 -2.52 -4.59
N LEU A 130 -23.25 -1.37 -4.92
CA LEU A 130 -22.91 -1.03 -6.31
C LEU A 130 -21.76 -1.87 -6.86
N THR A 131 -20.98 -2.48 -5.97
CA THR A 131 -19.82 -3.31 -6.33
C THR A 131 -20.06 -4.78 -6.07
N ALA A 132 -21.28 -5.17 -5.68
CA ALA A 132 -21.61 -6.54 -5.32
C ALA A 132 -21.38 -7.52 -6.50
N PRO A 133 -20.85 -8.74 -6.24
CA PRO A 133 -20.50 -9.32 -4.93
C PRO A 133 -19.12 -8.87 -4.38
N GLY A 134 -18.44 -7.97 -5.09
CA GLY A 134 -17.09 -7.49 -4.81
C GLY A 134 -16.19 -7.59 -6.04
N TYR A 135 -14.92 -7.23 -5.89
CA TYR A 135 -13.93 -7.35 -6.95
C TYR A 135 -13.30 -8.73 -6.95
N LYS A 136 -13.46 -9.46 -8.07
CA LYS A 136 -12.95 -10.82 -8.22
C LYS A 136 -11.41 -10.86 -8.26
N VAL A 137 -10.84 -11.66 -7.37
CA VAL A 137 -9.40 -11.98 -7.25
C VAL A 137 -9.18 -13.48 -7.11
N ALA A 138 -7.93 -13.92 -7.25
CA ALA A 138 -7.55 -15.29 -6.99
C ALA A 138 -7.35 -15.50 -5.49
N CYS A 139 -8.04 -16.47 -4.88
CA CYS A 139 -7.81 -16.79 -3.48
C CYS A 139 -6.42 -17.39 -3.26
N GLY A 140 -5.94 -18.23 -4.17
CA GLY A 140 -4.69 -18.98 -4.05
C GLY A 140 -4.77 -20.16 -3.06
N PRO A 141 -3.81 -21.10 -3.16
CA PRO A 141 -3.71 -22.21 -2.20
C PRO A 141 -3.32 -21.71 -0.80
N PRO A 142 -3.52 -22.54 0.25
CA PRO A 142 -3.02 -22.27 1.59
C PRO A 142 -1.53 -21.97 1.61
N GLY A 143 -1.13 -20.97 2.39
CA GLY A 143 0.26 -20.49 2.49
C GLY A 143 0.65 -19.43 1.45
N SER A 144 -0.17 -19.14 0.45
CA SER A 144 0.20 -18.20 -0.64
C SER A 144 0.50 -16.78 -0.16
N GLY A 145 -0.17 -16.34 0.91
CA GLY A 145 0.04 -15.02 1.53
C GLY A 145 1.07 -15.03 2.66
N GLY A 146 1.80 -16.12 2.86
CA GLY A 146 2.80 -16.29 3.94
C GLY A 146 2.23 -16.83 5.26
N LEU A 147 0.91 -16.98 5.37
CA LEU A 147 0.25 -17.60 6.53
C LEU A 147 -0.28 -18.99 6.14
N PRO A 148 0.02 -20.06 6.90
CA PRO A 148 -0.27 -21.44 6.49
C PRO A 148 -1.73 -21.71 6.14
N ASP A 149 -2.68 -21.21 6.93
CA ASP A 149 -4.11 -21.48 6.77
C ASP A 149 -4.85 -20.44 5.91
N TRP A 150 -4.13 -19.50 5.30
CA TRP A 150 -4.70 -18.40 4.51
C TRP A 150 -4.25 -18.45 3.06
N GLY A 151 -5.06 -17.83 2.19
CA GLY A 151 -4.78 -17.69 0.78
C GLY A 151 -3.82 -16.52 0.52
N SER A 152 -3.99 -15.91 -0.64
CA SER A 152 -3.21 -14.80 -1.17
C SER A 152 -3.55 -13.51 -0.43
N THR A 153 -2.53 -12.69 -0.23
CA THR A 153 -2.69 -11.32 0.25
C THR A 153 -2.64 -10.37 -0.93
N HIS A 154 -3.69 -9.58 -1.10
CA HIS A 154 -3.81 -8.61 -2.18
C HIS A 154 -3.58 -7.20 -1.66
N THR A 155 -2.83 -6.42 -2.42
CA THR A 155 -2.67 -4.99 -2.13
C THR A 155 -3.73 -4.21 -2.88
N TYR A 156 -4.32 -3.19 -2.25
CA TYR A 156 -5.26 -2.31 -2.91
C TYR A 156 -4.85 -0.85 -2.81
N THR A 157 -5.34 -0.07 -3.76
CA THR A 157 -5.20 1.38 -3.77
C THR A 157 -6.50 1.99 -4.24
N ILE A 158 -7.08 2.84 -3.40
CA ILE A 158 -8.25 3.65 -3.74
C ILE A 158 -7.73 5.06 -4.01
N ARG A 159 -8.03 5.65 -5.16
CA ARG A 159 -7.63 7.03 -5.49
C ARG A 159 -8.82 7.86 -5.89
N ALA A 160 -8.93 9.05 -5.34
CA ALA A 160 -9.90 10.05 -5.73
C ALA A 160 -9.20 11.27 -6.34
N ARG A 161 -9.85 11.93 -7.28
CA ARG A 161 -9.40 13.19 -7.88
C ARG A 161 -10.52 14.21 -7.85
N GLU A 162 -10.17 15.47 -7.65
CA GLU A 162 -11.08 16.61 -7.72
C GLU A 162 -10.72 17.61 -8.83
N THR A 163 -11.63 18.56 -9.11
CA THR A 163 -11.52 19.54 -10.21
C THR A 163 -10.32 20.47 -10.12
N THR A 164 -9.76 20.68 -8.94
CA THR A 164 -8.58 21.55 -8.71
C THR A 164 -7.25 20.84 -9.02
N GLY A 165 -7.29 19.54 -9.38
CA GLY A 165 -6.11 18.72 -9.62
C GLY A 165 -5.56 18.02 -8.38
N LEU A 166 -6.10 18.29 -7.19
CA LEU A 166 -5.75 17.55 -5.98
C LEU A 166 -6.20 16.09 -6.07
N ALA A 167 -5.42 15.20 -5.46
CA ALA A 167 -5.69 13.77 -5.40
C ALA A 167 -5.46 13.23 -3.99
N SER A 168 -6.29 12.28 -3.58
CA SER A 168 -6.18 11.55 -2.32
C SER A 168 -6.11 10.06 -2.62
N ALA A 169 -5.40 9.34 -1.76
CA ALA A 169 -5.20 7.92 -1.91
C ALA A 169 -5.26 7.20 -0.57
N ASN A 170 -5.96 6.07 -0.53
CA ASN A 170 -5.97 5.13 0.58
C ASN A 170 -5.35 3.82 0.10
N TYR A 171 -4.48 3.24 0.93
CA TYR A 171 -3.70 2.05 0.63
C TYR A 171 -3.92 1.03 1.73
N GLY A 172 -3.91 -0.24 1.34
CA GLY A 172 -3.91 -1.32 2.31
C GLY A 172 -3.69 -2.66 1.65
N SER A 173 -3.85 -3.70 2.45
CA SER A 173 -3.86 -5.07 1.99
C SER A 173 -5.02 -5.83 2.62
N VAL A 174 -5.44 -6.91 1.97
CA VAL A 174 -6.42 -7.84 2.50
C VAL A 174 -5.96 -9.25 2.19
N THR A 175 -5.97 -10.10 3.20
CA THR A 175 -5.67 -11.52 3.05
C THR A 175 -6.98 -12.28 2.83
N CYS A 176 -7.02 -13.07 1.76
CA CYS A 176 -8.19 -13.87 1.41
C CYS A 176 -8.14 -15.26 2.07
N PRO A 177 -9.28 -15.91 2.30
CA PRO A 177 -9.32 -17.32 2.68
C PRO A 177 -8.60 -18.19 1.65
N ALA A 178 -7.94 -19.25 2.10
CA ALA A 178 -7.34 -20.24 1.21
C ALA A 178 -8.43 -21.00 0.43
N ASP A 179 -8.18 -21.28 -0.84
CA ASP A 179 -9.09 -22.11 -1.64
C ASP A 179 -8.85 -23.61 -1.39
N GLU A 180 -9.31 -24.09 -0.24
CA GLU A 180 -9.22 -25.50 0.15
C GLU A 180 -10.56 -26.22 0.02
N VAL A 181 -10.58 -27.35 -0.72
CA VAL A 181 -11.74 -28.24 -0.76
C VAL A 181 -11.58 -29.30 0.32
N LYS A 182 -12.37 -29.19 1.40
CA LYS A 182 -12.46 -30.21 2.45
C LYS A 182 -13.60 -31.16 2.12
N ILE A 183 -13.26 -32.41 1.78
CA ILE A 183 -14.24 -33.48 1.58
C ILE A 183 -14.46 -34.18 2.93
N PHE A 184 -15.61 -33.95 3.54
CA PHE A 184 -16.02 -34.70 4.73
C PHE A 184 -16.70 -35.99 4.30
N ILE A 185 -16.01 -37.12 4.50
CA ILE A 185 -16.62 -38.44 4.28
C ILE A 185 -17.63 -38.67 5.41
N PRO A 186 -18.90 -39.02 5.12
CA PRO A 186 -19.87 -39.33 6.16
C PRO A 186 -19.34 -40.48 7.02
N ALA A 187 -19.36 -40.30 8.33
CA ALA A 187 -18.94 -41.34 9.26
C ALA A 187 -19.87 -42.55 9.08
N ILE A 188 -19.36 -43.63 8.48
CA ILE A 188 -20.06 -44.91 8.45
C ILE A 188 -20.05 -45.43 9.89
N GLN A 189 -21.17 -45.31 10.59
CA GLN A 189 -21.34 -45.98 11.86
C GLN A 189 -21.39 -47.49 11.59
N LYS A 190 -20.44 -48.23 12.18
CA LYS A 190 -20.42 -49.69 12.13
C LYS A 190 -21.64 -50.20 12.92
N PRO A 191 -22.45 -51.13 12.36
CA PRO A 191 -23.60 -51.71 13.06
C PRO A 191 -23.18 -52.52 14.29
#